data_AF-A0A2W6V2C5-F1
#
_entry.id   AF-A0A2W6V2C5-F1
#
_cell.length_a   1.000
_cell.length_b   1.000
_cell.length_c   1.000
_cell.angle_alpha   90.00
_cell.angle_beta   90.00
_cell.angle_gamma   90.00
#
_symmetry.space_group_name_H-M   'P 1'
#
loop_
_entity.id
_entity.type
_entity.pdbx_description
1 polymer ?
#
loop_
_entity_poly.entity_id
_entity_poly.type
_entity_poly.pdbx_seq_one_letter_code
_entity_poly.pdbx_strand_id
1 'polypeptide(L)'
;MNIMSPVAGPAAHVARASAIIAAAHQLLTLLECGQRIDNANLRIAMQTAFEASDTSGSWDWKTAYEACEGATVLFLRKYGRALFRKAGTPVARLSALSKITGLLPTHTRRSEEAQALQQFSTPVPLGL
;
A
#
# COMPACT_ATOMS: atom_id res chain seq x y z
N MET A 1 16.98 5.40 -30.80
CA MET A 1 17.91 4.74 -29.88
C MET A 1 17.09 4.09 -28.78
N ASN A 2 17.05 2.75 -28.73
CA ASN A 2 16.42 2.02 -27.63
C ASN A 2 17.44 1.97 -26.48
N ILE A 3 17.26 2.82 -25.49
CA ILE A 3 18.01 2.73 -24.23
C ILE A 3 17.40 1.56 -23.46
N MET A 4 18.09 0.41 -23.46
CA MET A 4 17.78 -0.67 -22.54
C MET A 4 17.98 -0.15 -21.12
N SER A 5 16.89 0.02 -20.38
CA SER A 5 16.96 0.28 -18.94
C SER A 5 17.74 -0.86 -18.27
N PRO A 6 18.68 -0.56 -17.37
CA PRO A 6 19.42 -1.60 -16.67
C PRO A 6 18.45 -2.41 -15.82
N VAL A 7 18.45 -3.74 -15.99
CA VAL A 7 17.74 -4.65 -15.08
C VAL A 7 18.39 -4.53 -13.71
N ALA A 8 17.59 -4.13 -12.72
CA ALA A 8 18.04 -4.04 -11.33
C ALA A 8 18.46 -5.44 -10.84
N GLY A 9 19.62 -5.52 -10.17
CA GLY A 9 20.09 -6.77 -9.59
C GLY A 9 19.24 -7.23 -8.40
N PRO A 10 19.30 -8.51 -8.00
CA PRO A 10 18.51 -9.06 -6.89
C PRO A 10 18.59 -8.26 -5.58
N ALA A 11 19.76 -7.70 -5.25
CA ALA A 11 19.97 -6.90 -4.05
C ALA A 11 19.14 -5.59 -4.06
N ALA A 12 18.98 -4.96 -5.23
CA ALA A 12 18.18 -3.75 -5.37
C ALA A 12 16.68 -4.03 -5.19
N HIS A 13 16.21 -5.19 -5.67
CA HIS A 13 14.83 -5.63 -5.44
C HIS A 13 14.55 -5.89 -3.97
N VAL A 14 15.49 -6.52 -3.24
CA VAL A 14 15.37 -6.73 -1.80
C VAL A 14 15.32 -5.40 -1.05
N ALA A 15 16.23 -4.46 -1.35
CA ALA A 15 16.24 -3.14 -0.73
C ALA A 15 14.92 -2.39 -0.96
N ARG A 16 14.39 -2.43 -2.19
CA ARG A 16 13.08 -1.83 -2.51
C ARG A 16 11.95 -2.47 -1.71
N ALA A 17 11.90 -3.80 -1.65
CA ALA A 17 10.87 -4.52 -0.89
C ALA A 17 10.94 -4.18 0.62
N SER A 18 12.15 -4.10 1.17
CA SER A 18 12.37 -3.67 2.56
C SER A 18 11.87 -2.25 2.81
N ALA A 19 12.13 -1.31 1.90
CA ALA A 19 11.62 0.06 1.99
C ALA A 19 10.08 0.11 1.93
N ILE A 20 9.44 -0.64 1.04
CA ILE A 20 7.97 -0.73 0.97
C ILE A 20 7.40 -1.27 2.29
N ILE A 21 8.01 -2.33 2.85
CA ILE A 21 7.58 -2.91 4.13
C ILE A 21 7.78 -1.91 5.28
N ALA A 22 8.89 -1.15 5.29
CA ALA A 22 9.11 -0.12 6.28
C ALA A 22 8.05 0.99 6.21
N ALA A 23 7.72 1.47 5.01
CA ALA A 23 6.63 2.43 4.79
C ALA A 23 5.29 1.85 5.25
N ALA A 24 5.00 0.59 4.93
CA ALA A 24 3.76 -0.09 5.35
C ALA A 24 3.61 -0.14 6.89
N HIS A 25 4.69 -0.33 7.65
CA HIS A 25 4.66 -0.26 9.11
C HIS A 25 4.38 1.15 9.63
N GLN A 26 4.92 2.20 8.99
CA GLN A 26 4.60 3.59 9.37
C GLN A 26 3.12 3.90 9.12
N LEU A 27 2.60 3.48 7.96
CA LEU A 27 1.19 3.65 7.59
C LEU A 27 0.24 2.83 8.48
N LEU A 28 0.67 1.64 8.93
CA LEU A 28 -0.08 0.83 9.89
C LEU A 28 -0.38 1.62 11.17
N THR A 29 0.59 2.35 11.71
CA THR A 29 0.39 3.19 12.91
C THR A 29 -0.75 4.19 12.72
N LEU A 30 -0.85 4.81 11.54
CA LEU A 30 -1.94 5.74 11.22
C LEU A 30 -3.29 5.01 11.16
N LEU A 31 -3.35 3.84 10.53
CA LEU A 31 -4.56 3.02 10.47
C LEU A 31 -5.01 2.56 11.86
N GLU A 32 -4.07 2.20 12.74
CA GLU A 32 -4.35 1.83 14.13
C GLU A 32 -5.00 2.97 14.92
N CYS A 33 -4.61 4.22 14.62
CA CYS A 33 -5.25 5.42 15.16
C CYS A 33 -6.56 5.81 14.46
N GLY A 34 -7.01 5.06 13.44
CA GLY A 34 -8.18 5.40 12.63
C GLY A 34 -7.98 6.65 11.77
N GLN A 35 -6.73 7.07 11.54
CA GLN A 35 -6.41 8.25 10.75
C GLN A 35 -6.44 7.93 9.26
N ARG A 36 -6.90 8.92 8.47
CA ARG A 36 -6.86 8.84 7.01
C ARG A 36 -5.42 8.97 6.51
N ILE A 37 -5.02 8.07 5.62
CA ILE A 37 -3.77 8.18 4.88
C ILE A 37 -4.04 9.09 3.68
N ASP A 38 -3.75 10.37 3.86
CA ASP A 38 -3.73 11.34 2.76
C ASP A 38 -2.39 11.32 2.01
N ASN A 39 -2.30 12.12 0.94
CA ASN A 39 -1.09 12.19 0.13
C ASN A 39 0.12 12.76 0.90
N ALA A 40 -0.10 13.58 1.93
CA ALA A 40 0.99 14.18 2.70
C ALA A 40 1.63 13.13 3.61
N ASN A 41 0.81 12.41 4.38
CA ASN A 41 1.24 11.31 5.24
C ASN A 41 1.85 10.16 4.44
N LEU A 42 1.26 9.83 3.28
CA LEU A 42 1.83 8.83 2.38
C LEU A 42 3.21 9.25 1.86
N ARG A 43 3.36 10.51 1.42
CA ARG A 43 4.66 11.02 0.97
C ARG A 43 5.70 10.96 2.08
N ILE A 44 5.36 11.39 3.31
CA ILE A 44 6.28 11.35 4.45
C ILE A 44 6.76 9.93 4.73
N ALA A 45 5.84 8.95 4.75
CA ALA A 45 6.19 7.56 4.98
C ALA A 45 7.13 7.01 3.90
N MET A 46 6.84 7.33 2.63
CA MET A 46 7.68 6.90 1.50
C MET A 46 9.06 7.56 1.52
N GLN A 47 9.14 8.87 1.74
CA GLN A 47 10.42 9.58 1.81
C GLN A 47 11.30 9.10 2.96
N THR A 48 10.69 8.80 4.11
CA THR A 48 11.39 8.26 5.27
C THR A 48 11.90 6.85 4.99
N ALA A 49 11.08 5.98 4.40
CA ALA A 49 11.45 4.59 4.17
C ALA A 49 12.43 4.38 3.00
N PHE A 50 12.38 5.24 1.98
CA PHE A 50 13.30 5.21 0.83
C PHE A 50 14.51 6.14 1.00
N GLU A 51 14.55 6.93 2.09
CA GLU A 51 15.60 7.92 2.37
C GLU A 51 15.85 8.88 1.20
N ALA A 52 14.78 9.20 0.46
CA ALA A 52 14.86 9.90 -0.81
C ALA A 52 13.62 10.79 -1.06
N SER A 53 13.83 11.93 -1.71
CA SER A 53 12.73 12.83 -2.10
C SER A 53 11.81 12.19 -3.13
N ASP A 54 10.60 12.75 -3.28
CA ASP A 54 9.63 12.33 -4.30
C ASP A 54 10.05 12.72 -5.73
N THR A 55 11.08 13.55 -5.87
CA THR A 55 11.69 13.94 -7.16
C THR A 55 12.91 13.09 -7.54
N SER A 56 13.37 12.21 -6.66
CA SER A 56 14.59 11.40 -6.89
C SER A 56 14.40 10.24 -7.88
N GLY A 57 13.15 9.85 -8.16
CA GLY A 57 12.84 8.65 -8.95
C GLY A 57 13.02 7.33 -8.19
N SER A 58 13.33 7.36 -6.89
CA SER A 58 13.54 6.14 -6.07
C SER A 58 12.25 5.33 -5.87
N TRP A 59 11.11 6.00 -5.89
CA TRP A 59 9.77 5.40 -5.79
C TRP A 59 8.77 6.21 -6.63
N ASP A 60 7.67 5.57 -6.98
CA ASP A 60 6.56 6.16 -7.71
C ASP A 60 5.23 5.96 -6.97
N TRP A 61 4.14 6.46 -7.53
CA TRP A 61 2.81 6.31 -6.93
C TRP A 61 2.36 4.86 -6.85
N LYS A 62 2.76 4.00 -7.79
CA LYS A 62 2.44 2.57 -7.74
C LYS A 62 3.06 1.92 -6.49
N THR A 63 4.33 2.23 -6.23
CA THR A 63 5.07 1.74 -5.06
C THR A 63 4.48 2.26 -3.76
N ALA A 64 4.02 3.52 -3.75
CA ALA A 64 3.32 4.07 -2.60
C ALA A 64 1.98 3.36 -2.32
N TYR A 65 1.24 3.00 -3.38
CA TYR A 65 0.02 2.20 -3.26
C TYR A 65 0.29 0.77 -2.76
N GLU A 66 1.40 0.15 -3.16
CA GLU A 66 1.84 -1.15 -2.61
C GLU A 66 2.11 -1.07 -1.10
N ALA A 67 2.66 0.04 -0.61
CA ALA A 67 2.83 0.26 0.82
C ALA A 67 1.48 0.38 1.56
N CYS A 68 0.47 1.03 0.96
CA CYS A 68 -0.89 1.09 1.50
C CYS A 68 -1.56 -0.30 1.57
N GLU A 69 -1.38 -1.12 0.53
CA GLU A 69 -1.86 -2.50 0.51
C GLU A 69 -1.17 -3.34 1.59
N GLY A 70 0.16 -3.21 1.70
CA GLY A 70 0.95 -3.83 2.76
C GLY A 70 0.47 -3.44 4.16
N ALA A 71 0.20 -2.16 4.40
CA ALA A 71 -0.33 -1.68 5.68
C ALA A 71 -1.69 -2.32 6.02
N THR A 72 -2.55 -2.49 5.01
CA THR A 72 -3.85 -3.16 5.16
C THR A 72 -3.69 -4.64 5.49
N VAL A 73 -2.75 -5.33 4.83
CA VAL A 73 -2.41 -6.73 5.15
C VAL A 73 -1.90 -6.84 6.58
N LEU A 74 -0.97 -5.99 7.00
CA LEU A 74 -0.44 -5.98 8.36
C LEU A 74 -1.54 -5.73 9.40
N PHE A 75 -2.43 -4.77 9.15
CA PHE A 75 -3.58 -4.48 10.00
C PHE A 75 -4.47 -5.71 10.16
N LEU A 76 -4.82 -6.38 9.05
CA LEU A 76 -5.68 -7.57 9.10
C LEU A 76 -4.98 -8.78 9.73
N ARG A 77 -3.67 -8.94 9.55
CA ARG A 77 -2.90 -9.98 10.27
C ARG A 77 -2.95 -9.77 11.78
N LYS A 78 -2.88 -8.52 12.23
CA LYS A 78 -2.88 -8.16 13.67
C LYS A 78 -4.29 -8.17 14.28
N TYR A 79 -5.28 -7.61 13.59
CA TYR A 79 -6.61 -7.33 14.15
C TYR A 79 -7.77 -8.08 13.49
N GLY A 80 -7.56 -8.72 12.34
CA GLY A 80 -8.63 -9.31 11.52
C GLY A 80 -9.46 -10.36 12.25
N ARG A 81 -8.82 -11.22 13.07
CA ARG A 81 -9.53 -12.23 13.89
C ARG A 81 -10.50 -11.58 14.90
N ALA A 82 -10.07 -10.51 15.56
CA ALA A 82 -10.91 -9.79 16.51
C ALA A 82 -12.01 -9.01 15.79
N LEU A 83 -11.69 -8.41 14.65
CA LEU A 83 -12.64 -7.71 13.78
C LEU A 83 -13.77 -8.65 13.33
N PHE A 84 -13.44 -9.82 12.80
CA PHE A 84 -14.42 -10.78 12.28
C PHE A 84 -15.20 -11.49 13.37
N ARG A 85 -14.65 -11.62 14.59
CA ARG A 85 -15.42 -12.07 15.75
C ARG A 85 -16.54 -11.08 16.11
N LYS A 86 -16.28 -9.78 16.00
CA LYS A 86 -17.29 -8.72 16.21
C LYS A 86 -18.24 -8.57 15.02
N ALA A 87 -17.75 -8.78 13.81
CA ALA A 87 -18.51 -8.73 12.57
C ALA A 87 -18.98 -10.14 12.15
N GLY A 88 -20.00 -10.66 12.83
CA GLY A 88 -20.45 -12.05 12.68
C GLY A 88 -21.06 -12.40 11.32
N THR A 89 -21.61 -11.43 10.58
CA THR A 89 -22.25 -11.64 9.27
C THR A 89 -21.39 -11.15 8.11
N PRO A 90 -21.53 -11.69 6.89
CA PRO A 90 -20.81 -11.21 5.70
C PRO A 90 -20.98 -9.71 5.47
N VAL A 91 -22.20 -9.18 5.61
CA VAL A 91 -22.50 -7.74 5.47
C VAL A 91 -21.78 -6.91 6.53
N ALA A 92 -21.72 -7.38 7.78
CA ALA A 92 -21.00 -6.68 8.84
C ALA A 92 -19.47 -6.68 8.58
N ARG A 93 -18.92 -7.78 8.06
CA ARG A 93 -17.49 -7.85 7.68
C ARG A 93 -17.19 -6.91 6.53
N LEU A 94 -18.06 -6.88 5.53
CA LEU A 94 -17.95 -5.95 4.41
C LEU A 94 -17.96 -4.51 4.90
N SER A 95 -18.91 -4.15 5.77
CA SER A 95 -18.97 -2.82 6.37
C SER A 95 -17.69 -2.46 7.13
N ALA A 96 -17.15 -3.40 7.91
CA ALA A 96 -15.91 -3.20 8.66
C ALA A 96 -14.69 -3.01 7.74
N LEU A 97 -14.54 -3.84 6.70
CA LEU A 97 -13.45 -3.71 5.73
C LEU A 97 -13.58 -2.42 4.91
N SER A 98 -14.79 -2.06 4.48
CA SER A 98 -15.05 -0.81 3.74
C SER A 98 -14.68 0.43 4.54
N LYS A 99 -14.89 0.43 5.87
CA LYS A 99 -14.44 1.52 6.75
C LYS A 99 -12.92 1.64 6.77
N ILE A 100 -12.20 0.52 6.85
CA ILE A 100 -10.74 0.50 6.84
C ILE A 100 -10.21 0.98 5.49
N THR A 101 -10.70 0.43 4.38
CA THR A 101 -10.26 0.85 3.04
C THR A 101 -10.66 2.28 2.71
N GLY A 102 -11.72 2.79 3.33
CA GLY A 102 -12.11 4.20 3.23
C GLY A 102 -11.09 5.17 3.82
N LEU A 103 -10.16 4.71 4.68
CA LEU A 103 -9.04 5.50 5.20
C LEU A 103 -7.85 5.57 4.23
N LEU A 104 -7.81 4.73 3.20
CA LEU A 104 -6.74 4.68 2.22
C LEU A 104 -6.95 5.73 1.11
N PRO A 105 -5.88 6.15 0.42
CA PRO A 105 -6.01 6.94 -0.79
C PRO A 105 -6.62 6.10 -1.92
N THR A 106 -7.40 6.75 -2.78
CA THR A 106 -7.85 6.13 -4.03
C THR A 106 -6.66 5.99 -4.98
N HIS A 107 -6.50 4.82 -5.62
CA HIS A 107 -5.44 4.58 -6.61
C HIS A 107 -5.79 5.27 -7.93
N THR A 108 -5.62 6.60 -8.00
CA THR A 108 -6.00 7.42 -9.15
C THR A 108 -4.91 7.53 -10.23
N ARG A 109 -3.68 7.13 -9.91
CA ARG A 109 -2.54 7.15 -10.85
C ARG A 109 -2.19 5.73 -11.31
N ARG A 110 -1.92 5.57 -12.59
CA ARG A 110 -1.51 4.29 -13.21
C ARG A 110 -0.13 4.46 -13.85
N SER A 111 0.78 3.51 -13.62
CA SER A 111 2.04 3.43 -14.35
C SER A 111 1.79 2.90 -15.76
N GLU A 112 2.68 3.20 -16.70
CA GLU A 112 2.61 2.69 -18.08
C GLU A 112 2.61 1.17 -18.11
N GLU A 113 3.44 0.53 -17.27
CA GLU A 113 3.47 -0.93 -17.12
C GLU A 113 2.12 -1.47 -16.63
N ALA A 114 1.53 -0.87 -15.59
CA ALA A 114 0.24 -1.33 -15.07
C ALA A 114 -0.87 -1.17 -16.12
N GLN A 115 -0.81 -0.13 -16.94
CA GLN A 115 -1.73 0.07 -18.05
C GLN A 115 -1.52 -0.97 -19.17
N ALA A 116 -0.27 -1.21 -19.56
CA ALA A 116 0.09 -2.15 -20.61
C ALA A 116 -0.26 -3.60 -20.23
N LEU A 117 -0.05 -3.97 -18.97
CA LEU A 117 -0.28 -5.31 -18.43
C LEU A 117 -1.66 -5.49 -17.79
N GLN A 118 -2.52 -4.47 -17.82
CA GLN A 118 -3.86 -4.50 -17.20
C GLN A 118 -3.80 -4.92 -15.72
N GLN A 119 -2.83 -4.37 -14.98
CA GLN A 119 -2.64 -4.69 -13.57
C GLN A 119 -3.62 -3.91 -12.69
N PHE A 120 -4.52 -4.65 -12.05
CA PHE A 120 -5.45 -4.14 -11.05
C PHE A 120 -5.23 -4.87 -9.73
N SER A 121 -5.17 -4.11 -8.64
CA SER A 121 -5.20 -4.67 -7.30
C SER A 121 -6.61 -5.17 -6.99
N THR A 122 -6.74 -6.32 -6.34
CA THR A 122 -8.02 -6.79 -5.80
C THR A 122 -8.32 -6.06 -4.49
N PRO A 123 -9.38 -5.24 -4.41
CA PRO A 123 -9.73 -4.56 -3.17
C PRO A 123 -10.07 -5.57 -2.07
N VAL A 124 -9.56 -5.32 -0.86
CA VAL A 124 -9.78 -6.15 0.33
C VAL A 124 -11.27 -6.52 0.57
N PRO A 125 -12.26 -5.62 0.37
CA PRO A 125 -13.67 -5.97 0.48
C PRO A 125 -14.16 -7.10 -0.43
N LEU A 126 -13.48 -7.39 -1.55
CA LEU A 126 -13.83 -8.47 -2.46
C LEU A 126 -13.28 -9.84 -2.05
N GLY A 127 -12.44 -9.91 -1.01
CA GLY A 127 -11.85 -11.16 -0.51
C GLY A 127 -12.63 -11.84 0.62
N LEU A 128 -13.88 -11.42 0.86
CA LEU A 128 -14.75 -11.94 1.95
C LEU A 128 -15.49 -13.23 1.59
#